data_AF-A0A6J1I0P1-F1
#
_entry.id   AF-A0A6J1I0P1-F1
#
_cell.length_a   1.000
_cell.length_b   1.000
_cell.length_c   1.000
_cell.angle_alpha   90.00
_cell.angle_beta   90.00
_cell.angle_gamma   90.00
#
_symmetry.space_group_name_H-M   'P 1'
#
loop_
_entity.id
_entity.type
_entity.pdbx_description
1 polymer ?
#
loop_
_entity_poly.entity_id
_entity_poly.type
_entity_poly.pdbx_seq_one_letter_code
_entity_poly.pdbx_strand_id
1 'polypeptide(L)'
;MEVCCNLEVDVNGEQIFFVDKKTVASYCGKLSKLFGRSKGSLRNLKVIFQGFPGGAEGFELMLKFCYNNGNLEMSPSNVPLLYSVAEFVEMNSSISGTQNLQEQIEKFLEDISDWTWSELLNALKRCQDLCNTPLVVVDKCLDCLVGRLNLAVEASSCPSTSSPDSWALRVSCDTKSSESLKTGFSNGLWWFDELLVLTPDFVKMIVQFMLKRSFDEVVVSKFLIYYQKSKFSTATRDEKRKIVEVVIETLYVLEQNSISCKSLFSILRVGLGLNIDKCIRNKLEKMIGARLDRGSLDNLLLPSPSGMNYLYDVNLVLRFVKAFLHEKTSRTCSMALRRVARLMDLYMAEVAPDPCLKPSKFLALAKALPEYARSSHDDMYRAVDMYIEVHTEMTEEEKVKICCALNYEKLSVETFLNLSKNTRFPSMSSLQALVSEQVKLKTLLQTAKNSKSITHSCHELDECGDKSTDRAETGDRVVLYAEKLDFPDDDEKLKAHIEGIQWRVMELERVCTKLEIQMGKVMKSRVTSSRHSELKSLPWLCS
;
A
#
# COMPACT_ATOMS: atom_id res chain seq x y z
N MET A 1 -28.12 45.20 -47.86
CA MET A 1 -27.52 44.81 -46.56
C MET A 1 -26.02 44.88 -46.72
N GLU A 2 -25.37 45.95 -46.23
CA GLU A 2 -23.92 45.96 -46.13
C GLU A 2 -23.49 44.93 -45.09
N VAL A 3 -22.64 43.99 -45.49
CA VAL A 3 -22.09 42.96 -44.61
C VAL A 3 -21.10 43.65 -43.68
N CYS A 4 -21.55 44.00 -42.47
CA CYS A 4 -20.79 44.63 -41.39
C CYS A 4 -19.76 43.67 -40.74
N CYS A 5 -18.91 42.99 -41.50
CA CYS A 5 -17.78 42.24 -40.95
C CYS A 5 -16.58 43.17 -40.80
N ASN A 6 -16.39 43.75 -39.61
CA ASN A 6 -15.31 44.72 -39.33
C ASN A 6 -14.21 44.17 -38.40
N LEU A 7 -14.27 42.88 -38.06
CA LEU A 7 -13.30 42.19 -37.22
C LEU A 7 -12.86 40.86 -37.85
N GLU A 8 -11.56 40.70 -38.07
CA GLU A 8 -10.93 39.43 -38.40
C GLU A 8 -10.48 38.75 -37.10
N VAL A 9 -10.89 37.51 -36.88
CA VAL A 9 -10.51 36.72 -35.69
C VAL A 9 -9.81 35.45 -36.15
N ASP A 10 -8.53 35.36 -35.83
CA ASP A 10 -7.71 34.18 -36.03
C ASP A 10 -7.77 33.32 -34.76
N VAL A 11 -8.23 32.08 -34.88
CA VAL A 11 -8.39 31.14 -33.77
C VAL A 11 -7.33 30.05 -33.87
N ASN A 12 -6.38 30.07 -32.94
CA ASN A 12 -5.27 29.12 -32.81
C ASN A 12 -4.39 28.97 -34.06
N GLY A 13 -4.47 29.87 -35.04
CA GLY A 13 -3.83 29.69 -36.35
C GLY A 13 -4.48 28.62 -37.23
N GLU A 14 -5.62 28.07 -36.81
CA GLU A 14 -6.36 27.01 -37.52
C GLU A 14 -7.34 27.59 -38.54
N GLN A 15 -8.12 28.59 -38.12
CA GLN A 15 -9.17 29.18 -38.93
C GLN A 15 -9.35 30.68 -38.64
N ILE A 16 -9.65 31.43 -39.70
CA ILE A 16 -9.93 32.87 -39.64
C ILE A 16 -11.43 33.09 -39.84
N PHE A 17 -12.04 33.83 -38.92
CA PHE A 17 -13.45 34.20 -38.93
C PHE A 17 -13.62 35.70 -39.16
N PHE A 18 -14.61 36.07 -39.95
CA PHE A 18 -14.99 37.47 -40.18
C PHE A 18 -16.31 37.75 -39.48
N VAL A 19 -16.27 38.59 -38.44
CA VAL A 19 -17.40 38.80 -37.54
C VAL A 19 -17.71 40.29 -37.36
N ASP A 20 -18.92 40.57 -36.87
CA ASP A 20 -19.32 41.91 -36.47
C ASP A 20 -18.82 42.16 -35.04
N LYS A 21 -17.97 43.18 -34.92
CA LYS A 21 -17.37 43.61 -33.66
C LYS A 21 -18.41 43.89 -32.59
N LYS A 22 -19.54 44.55 -32.93
CA LYS A 22 -20.52 44.97 -31.93
C LYS A 22 -21.29 43.78 -31.38
N THR A 23 -21.77 42.90 -32.26
CA THR A 23 -22.47 41.67 -31.88
C THR A 23 -21.62 40.78 -30.99
N VAL A 24 -20.36 40.52 -31.34
CA VAL A 24 -19.54 39.62 -30.52
C VAL A 24 -19.13 40.29 -29.19
N ALA A 25 -18.83 41.59 -29.21
CA ALA A 25 -18.43 42.33 -28.00
C ALA A 25 -19.56 42.52 -26.99
N SER A 26 -20.84 42.45 -27.38
CA SER A 26 -21.96 42.53 -26.43
C SER A 26 -22.10 41.29 -25.55
N TYR A 27 -21.51 40.17 -25.95
CA TYR A 27 -21.54 38.92 -25.17
C TYR A 27 -20.16 38.54 -24.62
N CYS A 28 -19.08 38.82 -25.36
CA CYS A 28 -17.72 38.44 -24.99
C CYS A 28 -17.06 39.50 -24.09
N GLY A 29 -16.82 39.16 -22.82
CA GLY A 29 -16.19 40.05 -21.85
C GLY A 29 -14.77 40.47 -22.22
N LYS A 30 -13.95 39.52 -22.69
CA LYS A 30 -12.59 39.81 -23.13
C LYS A 30 -12.56 40.80 -24.29
N LEU A 31 -13.41 40.60 -25.30
CA LEU A 31 -13.48 41.49 -26.47
C LEU A 31 -14.09 42.84 -26.11
N SER A 32 -15.12 42.87 -25.26
CA SER A 32 -15.70 44.12 -24.73
C SER A 32 -14.64 44.98 -24.05
N LYS A 33 -13.84 44.39 -23.14
CA LYS A 33 -12.73 45.07 -22.46
C LYS A 33 -11.64 45.52 -23.43
N LEU A 34 -11.29 44.67 -24.40
CA LEU A 34 -10.26 44.97 -25.41
C LEU A 34 -10.66 46.16 -26.27
N PHE A 35 -11.92 46.22 -26.72
CA PHE A 35 -12.42 47.31 -27.55
C PHE A 35 -12.75 48.57 -26.77
N GLY A 36 -13.20 48.47 -25.52
CA GLY A 36 -13.47 49.63 -24.66
C GLY A 36 -12.23 50.47 -24.34
N ARG A 37 -11.04 49.87 -24.41
CA ARG A 37 -9.75 50.56 -24.20
C ARG A 37 -9.22 51.27 -25.46
N SER A 38 -9.79 50.99 -26.63
CA SER A 38 -9.35 51.53 -27.92
C SER A 38 -10.12 52.80 -28.28
N LYS A 39 -9.50 53.98 -28.12
CA LYS A 39 -10.07 55.29 -28.50
C LYS A 39 -9.98 55.63 -30.00
N GLY A 40 -9.45 54.74 -30.84
CA GLY A 40 -9.25 54.97 -32.28
C GLY A 40 -10.29 54.25 -33.16
N SER A 41 -10.74 54.93 -34.23
CA SER A 41 -11.48 54.31 -35.35
C SER A 41 -10.51 53.50 -36.21
N LEU A 42 -10.06 52.35 -35.70
CA LEU A 42 -9.31 51.38 -36.49
C LEU A 42 -10.28 50.63 -37.39
N ARG A 43 -10.28 50.97 -38.68
CA ARG A 43 -10.87 50.11 -39.73
C ARG A 43 -9.96 48.88 -39.88
N ASN A 44 -10.57 47.69 -39.93
CA ASN A 44 -9.92 46.38 -40.08
C ASN A 44 -9.07 45.94 -38.87
N LEU A 45 -9.75 45.58 -37.78
CA LEU A 45 -9.11 45.00 -36.60
C LEU A 45 -8.88 43.49 -36.82
N LYS A 46 -7.69 43.01 -36.45
CA LYS A 46 -7.38 41.58 -36.35
C LYS A 46 -7.14 41.21 -34.89
N VAL A 47 -7.86 40.20 -34.40
CA VAL A 47 -7.66 39.59 -33.07
C VAL A 47 -7.17 38.17 -33.27
N ILE A 48 -6.22 37.76 -32.44
CA ILE A 48 -5.67 36.41 -32.48
C ILE A 48 -5.93 35.78 -31.11
N PHE A 49 -6.70 34.69 -31.09
CA PHE A 49 -6.84 33.83 -29.93
C PHE A 49 -5.80 32.71 -30.00
N GLN A 50 -5.05 32.56 -28.90
CA GLN A 50 -4.11 31.46 -28.71
C GLN A 50 -4.65 30.56 -27.59
N GLY A 51 -4.84 29.28 -27.89
CA GLY A 51 -5.41 28.30 -26.98
C GLY A 51 -6.92 28.44 -26.74
N PHE A 52 -7.70 28.87 -27.75
CA PHE A 52 -9.16 28.92 -27.64
C PHE A 52 -9.71 27.50 -27.38
N PRO A 53 -10.57 27.30 -26.35
CA PRO A 53 -11.11 25.98 -26.03
C PRO A 53 -11.87 25.37 -27.22
N GLY A 54 -11.52 24.15 -27.62
CA GLY A 54 -12.09 23.47 -28.79
C GLY A 54 -11.77 24.13 -30.14
N GLY A 55 -10.80 25.04 -30.20
CA GLY A 55 -10.34 25.67 -31.43
C GLY A 55 -11.47 26.32 -32.22
N ALA A 56 -11.47 26.08 -33.53
CA ALA A 56 -12.49 26.60 -34.44
C ALA A 56 -13.93 26.15 -34.08
N GLU A 57 -14.14 24.89 -33.66
CA GLU A 57 -15.46 24.37 -33.27
C GLU A 57 -16.04 25.15 -32.07
N GLY A 58 -15.22 25.36 -31.05
CA GLY A 58 -15.61 26.14 -29.87
C GLY A 58 -15.95 27.59 -30.22
N PHE A 59 -15.17 28.20 -31.12
CA PHE A 59 -15.43 29.57 -31.57
C PHE A 59 -16.71 29.65 -32.41
N GLU A 60 -16.98 28.69 -33.29
CA GLU A 60 -18.21 28.63 -34.06
C GLU A 60 -19.45 28.51 -33.15
N LEU A 61 -19.40 27.66 -32.12
CA LEU A 61 -20.47 27.55 -31.13
C LEU A 61 -20.70 28.87 -30.38
N MET A 62 -19.62 29.57 -30.03
CA MET A 62 -19.69 30.91 -29.44
C MET A 62 -20.43 31.88 -30.38
N LEU A 63 -20.08 31.88 -31.67
CA LEU A 63 -20.72 32.76 -32.65
C LEU A 63 -22.19 32.43 -32.84
N LYS A 64 -22.56 31.14 -32.89
CA LYS A 64 -23.97 30.71 -32.96
C LYS A 64 -24.78 31.31 -31.81
N PHE A 65 -24.24 31.29 -30.59
CA PHE A 65 -24.86 31.94 -29.45
C PHE A 65 -24.99 33.47 -29.64
N CYS A 66 -23.91 34.16 -30.01
CA CYS A 66 -23.93 35.62 -30.18
C CYS A 66 -24.88 36.11 -31.28
N TYR A 67 -24.90 35.43 -32.42
CA TYR A 67 -25.70 35.82 -33.58
C TYR A 67 -27.17 35.38 -33.49
N ASN A 68 -27.47 34.40 -32.64
CA ASN A 68 -28.83 33.96 -32.35
C ASN A 68 -29.40 34.63 -31.08
N ASN A 69 -29.01 35.88 -30.84
CA ASN A 69 -29.51 36.71 -29.74
C ASN A 69 -29.34 36.12 -28.33
N GLY A 70 -28.34 35.27 -28.10
CA GLY A 70 -28.12 34.61 -26.81
C GLY A 70 -28.91 33.31 -26.62
N ASN A 71 -29.43 32.73 -27.70
CA ASN A 71 -30.10 31.43 -27.67
C ASN A 71 -29.24 30.37 -28.37
N LEU A 72 -29.00 29.24 -27.70
CA LEU A 72 -28.27 28.10 -28.26
C LEU A 72 -28.87 26.79 -27.73
N GLU A 73 -29.06 25.83 -28.62
CA GLU A 73 -29.50 24.49 -28.23
C GLU A 73 -28.37 23.77 -27.46
N MET A 74 -28.58 23.56 -26.17
CA MET A 74 -27.64 22.85 -25.30
C MET A 74 -27.93 21.35 -25.31
N SER A 75 -26.87 20.56 -25.34
CA SER A 75 -26.91 19.11 -25.21
C SER A 75 -25.77 18.64 -24.30
N PRO A 76 -25.89 17.46 -23.66
CA PRO A 76 -24.81 16.90 -22.86
C PRO A 76 -23.46 16.81 -23.59
N SER A 77 -23.50 16.69 -24.92
CA SER A 77 -22.30 16.58 -25.76
C SER A 77 -21.57 17.91 -26.02
N ASN A 78 -22.29 19.04 -26.03
CA ASN A 78 -21.71 20.36 -26.33
C ASN A 78 -21.42 21.19 -25.07
N VAL A 79 -22.11 20.91 -23.96
CA VAL A 79 -22.00 21.64 -22.69
C VAL A 79 -20.58 21.72 -22.15
N PRO A 80 -19.76 20.65 -22.13
CA PRO A 80 -18.37 20.75 -21.67
C PRO A 80 -17.56 21.81 -22.42
N LEU A 81 -17.67 21.82 -23.75
CA LEU A 81 -16.97 22.77 -24.60
C LEU A 81 -17.52 24.18 -24.41
N LEU A 82 -18.85 24.34 -24.40
CA LEU A 82 -19.51 25.62 -24.17
C LEU A 82 -19.13 26.24 -22.82
N TYR A 83 -19.00 25.41 -21.78
CA TYR A 83 -18.57 25.88 -20.46
C TYR A 83 -17.13 26.41 -20.51
N SER A 84 -16.19 25.63 -21.05
CA SER A 84 -14.81 26.07 -21.20
C SER A 84 -14.69 27.34 -22.06
N VAL A 85 -15.49 27.45 -23.12
CA VAL A 85 -15.56 28.66 -23.96
C VAL A 85 -16.09 29.83 -23.16
N ALA A 86 -17.23 29.69 -22.48
CA ALA A 86 -17.86 30.75 -21.69
C ALA A 86 -16.90 31.29 -20.62
N GLU A 87 -16.21 30.40 -19.91
CA GLU A 87 -15.17 30.74 -18.94
C GLU A 87 -13.99 31.47 -19.61
N PHE A 88 -13.49 30.94 -20.73
CA PHE A 88 -12.35 31.51 -21.42
C PHE A 88 -12.63 32.90 -21.99
N VAL A 89 -13.81 33.17 -22.54
CA VAL A 89 -14.16 34.49 -23.09
C VAL A 89 -14.86 35.42 -22.11
N GLU A 90 -15.02 34.97 -20.86
CA GLU A 90 -15.69 35.68 -19.77
C GLU A 90 -17.15 36.02 -20.12
N MET A 91 -17.93 35.09 -20.69
CA MET A 91 -19.36 35.28 -21.00
C MET A 91 -20.25 35.15 -19.75
N ASN A 92 -20.09 36.09 -18.81
CA ASN A 92 -20.79 36.12 -17.53
C ASN A 92 -21.82 37.27 -17.42
N SER A 93 -22.52 37.32 -16.29
CA SER A 93 -23.61 38.28 -16.00
C SER A 93 -23.19 39.74 -15.97
N SER A 94 -21.89 40.03 -15.85
CA SER A 94 -21.39 41.40 -15.78
C SER A 94 -21.38 42.14 -17.12
N ILE A 95 -21.66 41.44 -18.23
CA ILE A 95 -21.49 41.96 -19.61
C ILE A 95 -22.82 42.11 -20.35
N SER A 96 -23.76 41.17 -20.18
CA SER A 96 -25.06 41.18 -20.83
C SER A 96 -26.16 41.22 -19.76
N GLY A 97 -27.03 42.23 -19.82
CA GLY A 97 -28.11 42.41 -18.85
C GLY A 97 -29.35 41.52 -19.06
N THR A 98 -29.35 40.59 -20.03
CA THR A 98 -30.57 39.81 -20.35
C THR A 98 -30.37 38.31 -20.60
N GLN A 99 -29.28 37.86 -21.25
CA GLN A 99 -29.04 36.43 -21.53
C GLN A 99 -27.53 36.14 -21.64
N ASN A 100 -26.97 35.43 -20.67
CA ASN A 100 -25.55 35.05 -20.61
C ASN A 100 -25.38 33.52 -20.72
N LEU A 101 -24.32 33.11 -21.42
CA LEU A 101 -24.08 31.69 -21.70
C LEU A 101 -23.78 30.91 -20.41
N GLN A 102 -23.04 31.51 -19.47
CA GLN A 102 -22.66 30.84 -18.24
C GLN A 102 -23.86 30.47 -17.34
N GLU A 103 -24.82 31.39 -17.10
CA GLU A 103 -26.01 31.05 -16.29
C GLU A 103 -26.92 30.04 -16.99
N GLN A 104 -27.04 30.13 -18.32
CA GLN A 104 -27.81 29.15 -19.08
C GLN A 104 -27.20 27.74 -18.95
N ILE A 105 -25.87 27.62 -19.00
CA ILE A 105 -25.19 26.34 -18.78
C ILE A 105 -25.36 25.89 -17.33
N GLU A 106 -25.20 26.78 -16.35
CA GLU A 106 -25.36 26.44 -14.94
C GLU A 106 -26.77 25.90 -14.66
N LYS A 107 -27.80 26.54 -15.22
CA LYS A 107 -29.20 26.09 -15.19
C LYS A 107 -29.38 24.74 -15.90
N PHE A 108 -28.81 24.55 -17.09
CA PHE A 108 -28.88 23.27 -17.80
C PHE A 108 -28.22 22.13 -17.01
N LEU A 109 -27.17 22.44 -16.24
CA LEU A 109 -26.50 21.49 -15.34
C LEU A 109 -27.26 21.24 -14.03
N GLU A 110 -28.35 21.95 -13.72
CA GLU A 110 -29.26 21.60 -12.62
C GLU A 110 -30.06 20.34 -12.97
N ASP A 111 -30.43 20.18 -14.24
CA ASP A 111 -31.19 19.04 -14.77
C ASP A 111 -30.31 17.82 -15.13
N ILE A 112 -29.07 17.79 -14.65
CA ILE A 112 -28.11 16.71 -14.95
C ILE A 112 -28.58 15.34 -14.44
N SER A 113 -29.46 15.31 -13.44
CA SER A 113 -30.07 14.10 -12.91
C SER A 113 -30.92 13.35 -13.93
N ASP A 114 -31.35 14.02 -15.00
CA ASP A 114 -32.26 13.46 -16.01
C ASP A 114 -31.51 12.91 -17.23
N TRP A 115 -30.22 13.22 -17.37
CA TRP A 115 -29.40 12.75 -18.49
C TRP A 115 -29.26 11.24 -18.47
N THR A 116 -29.22 10.58 -19.62
CA THR A 116 -28.93 9.15 -19.72
C THR A 116 -27.50 8.84 -19.26
N TRP A 117 -27.24 7.57 -18.93
CA TRP A 117 -25.90 7.11 -18.58
C TRP A 117 -24.87 7.37 -19.70
N SER A 118 -25.26 7.13 -20.95
CA SER A 118 -24.44 7.41 -22.14
C SER A 118 -24.15 8.90 -22.32
N GLU A 119 -25.10 9.78 -22.00
CA GLU A 119 -24.90 11.23 -22.09
C GLU A 119 -23.88 11.71 -21.06
N LEU A 120 -23.94 11.20 -19.82
CA LEU A 120 -22.93 11.49 -18.79
C LEU A 120 -21.53 11.04 -19.21
N LEU A 121 -21.40 9.82 -19.74
CA LEU A 121 -20.11 9.30 -20.22
C LEU A 121 -19.58 10.09 -21.42
N ASN A 122 -20.45 10.47 -22.35
CA ASN A 122 -20.06 11.29 -23.50
C ASN A 122 -19.62 12.70 -23.06
N ALA A 123 -20.32 13.31 -22.09
CA ALA A 123 -19.91 14.59 -21.51
C ALA A 123 -18.53 14.49 -20.84
N LEU A 124 -18.30 13.46 -20.02
CA LEU A 124 -17.00 13.20 -19.40
C LEU A 124 -15.90 12.93 -20.42
N LYS A 125 -16.20 12.22 -21.52
CA LYS A 125 -15.27 12.02 -22.63
C LYS A 125 -14.89 13.35 -23.27
N ARG A 126 -15.87 14.21 -23.58
CA ARG A 126 -15.62 15.56 -24.09
C ARG A 126 -14.78 16.41 -23.14
N CYS A 127 -14.99 16.30 -21.82
CA CYS A 127 -14.14 16.98 -20.83
C CYS A 127 -12.65 16.54 -20.89
N GLN A 128 -12.38 15.29 -21.25
CA GLN A 128 -11.03 14.73 -21.34
C GLN A 128 -10.29 15.15 -22.61
N ASP A 129 -11.02 15.44 -23.68
CA ASP A 129 -10.47 15.87 -24.97
C ASP A 129 -10.07 17.38 -24.97
N LEU A 130 -10.55 18.14 -23.98
CA LEU A 130 -10.30 19.58 -23.85
C LEU A 130 -8.98 19.87 -23.13
N CYS A 131 -8.21 20.85 -23.62
CA CYS A 131 -6.96 21.28 -22.99
C CYS A 131 -7.15 21.86 -21.57
N ASN A 132 -8.29 22.52 -21.32
CA ASN A 132 -8.68 22.97 -19.97
C ASN A 132 -9.95 22.22 -19.57
N THR A 133 -9.79 21.23 -18.69
CA THR A 133 -10.89 20.41 -18.21
C THR A 133 -11.86 21.24 -17.37
N PRO A 134 -13.15 21.35 -17.74
CA PRO A 134 -14.13 22.10 -16.96
C PRO A 134 -14.50 21.33 -15.68
N LEU A 135 -13.75 21.55 -14.61
CA LEU A 135 -13.87 20.79 -13.35
C LEU A 135 -15.29 20.82 -12.77
N VAL A 136 -16.01 21.93 -12.91
CA VAL A 136 -17.42 22.04 -12.45
C VAL A 136 -18.33 21.04 -13.17
N VAL A 137 -18.17 20.89 -14.48
CA VAL A 137 -18.96 19.92 -15.27
C VAL A 137 -18.55 18.50 -14.92
N VAL A 138 -17.24 18.25 -14.77
CA VAL A 138 -16.71 16.95 -14.38
C VAL A 138 -17.23 16.52 -13.02
N ASP A 139 -17.16 17.39 -12.01
CA ASP A 139 -17.61 17.09 -10.64
C ASP A 139 -19.11 16.77 -10.60
N LYS A 140 -19.96 17.57 -11.27
CA LYS A 140 -21.40 17.29 -11.36
C LYS A 140 -21.68 15.97 -12.08
N CYS A 141 -21.01 15.70 -13.20
CA CYS A 141 -21.17 14.45 -13.95
C CYS A 141 -20.75 13.24 -13.11
N LEU A 142 -19.57 13.29 -12.48
CA LEU A 142 -19.06 12.20 -11.64
C LEU A 142 -19.94 11.96 -10.41
N ASP A 143 -20.41 13.01 -9.75
CA ASP A 143 -21.30 12.88 -8.60
C ASP A 143 -22.63 12.22 -8.97
N CYS A 144 -23.25 12.62 -10.09
CA CYS A 144 -24.46 12.00 -10.61
C CYS A 144 -24.23 10.52 -10.96
N LEU A 145 -23.12 10.23 -11.64
CA LEU A 145 -22.77 8.90 -12.14
C LEU A 145 -22.50 7.93 -10.96
N VAL A 146 -21.74 8.36 -9.95
CA VAL A 146 -21.52 7.58 -8.73
C VAL A 146 -22.82 7.43 -7.92
N GLY A 147 -23.66 8.46 -7.85
CA GLY A 147 -24.97 8.37 -7.21
C GLY A 147 -25.85 7.27 -7.81
N ARG A 148 -25.88 7.16 -9.14
CA ARG A 148 -26.59 6.09 -9.85
C ARG A 148 -25.97 4.72 -9.64
N LEU A 149 -24.65 4.64 -9.65
CA LEU A 149 -23.94 3.40 -9.34
C LEU A 149 -24.31 2.86 -7.96
N ASN A 150 -24.41 3.74 -6.97
CA ASN A 150 -24.71 3.32 -5.60
C ASN A 150 -26.12 2.72 -5.52
N LEU A 151 -27.10 3.38 -6.12
CA LEU A 151 -28.49 2.89 -6.20
C LEU A 151 -28.58 1.55 -6.96
N ALA A 152 -27.85 1.41 -8.07
CA ALA A 152 -27.87 0.18 -8.87
C ALA A 152 -27.25 -1.02 -8.12
N VAL A 153 -26.14 -0.79 -7.40
CA VAL A 153 -25.48 -1.83 -6.60
C VAL A 153 -26.36 -2.23 -5.41
N GLU A 154 -26.96 -1.26 -4.71
CA GLU A 154 -27.90 -1.53 -3.61
C GLU A 154 -29.14 -2.32 -4.07
N ALA A 155 -29.74 -1.95 -5.20
CA ALA A 155 -30.89 -2.66 -5.76
C ALA A 155 -30.57 -4.10 -6.18
N SER A 156 -29.33 -4.36 -6.65
CA SER A 156 -28.86 -5.70 -7.00
C SER A 156 -28.56 -6.60 -5.79
N SER A 157 -28.48 -6.02 -4.59
CA SER A 157 -28.09 -6.70 -3.34
C SER A 157 -29.25 -7.36 -2.58
N CYS A 158 -30.47 -7.39 -3.15
CA CYS A 158 -31.63 -8.00 -2.48
C CYS A 158 -31.43 -9.51 -2.20
N PRO A 159 -31.83 -10.04 -1.02
CA PRO A 159 -31.34 -11.34 -0.52
C PRO A 159 -32.00 -12.60 -1.10
N SER A 160 -32.83 -12.48 -2.14
CA SER A 160 -33.73 -13.57 -2.55
C SER A 160 -33.10 -14.67 -3.42
N THR A 161 -31.76 -14.77 -3.48
CA THR A 161 -31.09 -15.92 -4.10
C THR A 161 -30.01 -16.48 -3.18
N SER A 162 -30.45 -17.18 -2.13
CA SER A 162 -29.62 -18.01 -1.29
C SER A 162 -29.09 -19.23 -2.07
N SER A 163 -27.95 -19.08 -2.71
CA SER A 163 -27.07 -20.20 -3.05
C SER A 163 -25.62 -19.83 -2.70
N PRO A 164 -24.97 -20.51 -1.72
CA PRO A 164 -23.64 -20.14 -1.23
C PRO A 164 -22.49 -20.36 -2.23
N ASP A 165 -22.73 -20.91 -3.42
CA ASP A 165 -21.64 -21.42 -4.27
C ASP A 165 -21.27 -20.54 -5.49
N SER A 166 -21.87 -19.36 -5.66
CA SER A 166 -21.65 -18.53 -6.88
C SER A 166 -20.57 -17.46 -6.79
N TRP A 167 -19.98 -17.21 -5.60
CA TRP A 167 -18.92 -16.20 -5.44
C TRP A 167 -17.49 -16.74 -5.59
N ALA A 168 -17.33 -18.03 -5.92
CA ALA A 168 -16.04 -18.63 -6.19
C ALA A 168 -15.49 -18.24 -7.58
N LEU A 169 -15.00 -17.01 -7.69
CA LEU A 169 -14.11 -16.56 -8.77
C LEU A 169 -12.80 -17.37 -8.70
N ARG A 170 -12.80 -18.57 -9.29
CA ARG A 170 -11.59 -19.37 -9.48
C ARG A 170 -10.78 -18.74 -10.63
N VAL A 171 -10.00 -17.71 -10.31
CA VAL A 171 -8.96 -17.20 -11.21
C VAL A 171 -7.80 -18.21 -11.19
N SER A 172 -7.97 -19.30 -11.94
CA SER A 172 -6.87 -20.20 -12.32
C SER A 172 -6.04 -19.47 -13.37
N CYS A 173 -4.78 -19.21 -13.05
CA CYS A 173 -3.80 -18.75 -14.02
C CYS A 173 -3.02 -19.98 -14.49
N ASP A 174 -3.64 -20.82 -15.30
CA ASP A 174 -2.89 -21.81 -16.06
C ASP A 174 -2.32 -21.15 -17.31
N THR A 175 -1.03 -21.41 -17.52
CA THR A 175 -0.26 -20.90 -18.64
C THR A 175 -0.77 -21.57 -19.92
N LYS A 176 -1.08 -20.74 -20.93
CA LYS A 176 -1.62 -21.06 -22.28
C LYS A 176 -3.15 -21.09 -22.37
N SER A 177 -3.75 -19.91 -22.59
CA SER A 177 -4.84 -19.70 -23.57
C SER A 177 -5.18 -18.20 -23.63
N SER A 178 -4.87 -17.57 -24.74
CA SER A 178 -5.31 -16.23 -25.09
C SER A 178 -6.69 -16.31 -25.75
N GLU A 179 -7.78 -16.32 -24.97
CA GLU A 179 -9.17 -16.04 -25.41
C GLU A 179 -10.19 -16.51 -24.36
N SER A 180 -10.29 -15.88 -23.18
CA SER A 180 -11.49 -16.07 -22.34
C SER A 180 -11.73 -14.97 -21.30
N LEU A 181 -11.30 -13.73 -21.55
CA LEU A 181 -11.56 -12.61 -20.63
C LEU A 181 -13.01 -12.07 -20.71
N LYS A 182 -13.83 -12.57 -21.63
CA LYS A 182 -15.19 -12.06 -21.90
C LYS A 182 -16.33 -12.76 -21.15
N THR A 183 -16.08 -13.81 -20.37
CA THR A 183 -17.18 -14.68 -19.88
C THR A 183 -17.30 -14.80 -18.36
N GLY A 184 -16.74 -13.87 -17.57
CA GLY A 184 -16.66 -14.00 -16.10
C GLY A 184 -17.51 -13.06 -15.24
N PHE A 185 -18.24 -12.09 -15.81
CA PHE A 185 -18.94 -11.05 -15.04
C PHE A 185 -20.45 -11.07 -15.31
N SER A 186 -21.16 -12.10 -14.89
CA SER A 186 -22.63 -12.14 -14.97
C SER A 186 -23.28 -11.42 -13.77
N ASN A 187 -24.00 -10.35 -14.10
CA ASN A 187 -25.11 -9.70 -13.37
C ASN A 187 -24.87 -8.69 -12.23
N GLY A 188 -23.65 -8.17 -12.00
CA GLY A 188 -23.45 -7.08 -11.02
C GLY A 188 -22.42 -5.99 -11.32
N LEU A 189 -21.57 -6.17 -12.34
CA LEU A 189 -20.40 -5.30 -12.59
C LEU A 189 -20.32 -4.80 -14.05
N TRP A 190 -21.45 -4.71 -14.74
CA TRP A 190 -21.55 -4.24 -16.14
C TRP A 190 -20.84 -2.90 -16.38
N TRP A 191 -20.84 -2.03 -15.36
CA TRP A 191 -20.25 -0.70 -15.42
C TRP A 191 -18.72 -0.69 -15.49
N PHE A 192 -18.05 -1.82 -15.19
CA PHE A 192 -16.59 -1.92 -15.30
C PHE A 192 -16.13 -1.65 -16.72
N ASP A 193 -16.85 -2.18 -17.72
CA ASP A 193 -16.54 -2.01 -19.14
C ASP A 193 -16.85 -0.60 -19.63
N GLU A 194 -17.99 -0.05 -19.20
CA GLU A 194 -18.44 1.30 -19.54
C GLU A 194 -17.44 2.37 -19.06
N LEU A 195 -16.91 2.21 -17.85
CA LEU A 195 -15.93 3.14 -17.28
C LEU A 195 -14.52 2.99 -17.86
N LEU A 196 -14.27 2.01 -18.75
CA LEU A 196 -13.00 1.97 -19.48
C LEU A 196 -12.83 3.18 -20.41
N VAL A 197 -13.86 3.97 -20.72
CA VAL A 197 -13.67 5.22 -21.48
C VAL A 197 -12.83 6.25 -20.71
N LEU A 198 -12.74 6.15 -19.38
CA LEU A 198 -12.04 7.12 -18.54
C LEU A 198 -10.51 6.97 -18.62
N THR A 199 -9.82 8.10 -18.67
CA THR A 199 -8.37 8.24 -18.50
C THR A 199 -7.96 7.96 -17.05
N PRO A 200 -6.68 7.66 -16.77
CA PRO A 200 -6.22 7.38 -15.42
C PRO A 200 -6.55 8.50 -14.42
N ASP A 201 -6.41 9.76 -14.81
CA ASP A 201 -6.70 10.89 -13.92
C ASP A 201 -8.20 10.99 -13.58
N PHE A 202 -9.09 10.68 -14.54
CA PHE A 202 -10.54 10.60 -14.29
C PHE A 202 -10.92 9.37 -13.46
N VAL A 203 -10.21 8.24 -13.59
CA VAL A 203 -10.38 7.08 -12.70
C VAL A 203 -10.02 7.44 -11.25
N LYS A 204 -8.97 8.23 -11.04
CA LYS A 204 -8.64 8.74 -9.71
C LYS A 204 -9.76 9.62 -9.15
N MET A 205 -10.31 10.52 -9.96
CA MET A 205 -11.44 11.38 -9.56
C MET A 205 -12.68 10.57 -9.21
N ILE A 206 -13.15 9.67 -10.09
CA ILE A 206 -14.38 8.90 -9.83
C ILE A 206 -14.27 8.05 -8.56
N VAL A 207 -13.10 7.47 -8.29
CA VAL A 207 -12.90 6.72 -7.04
C VAL A 207 -12.99 7.63 -5.81
N GLN A 208 -12.47 8.86 -5.87
CA GLN A 208 -12.66 9.81 -4.77
C GLN A 208 -14.16 10.11 -4.53
N PHE A 209 -14.96 10.24 -5.58
CA PHE A 209 -16.41 10.39 -5.46
C PHE A 209 -17.09 9.13 -4.90
N MET A 210 -16.67 7.93 -5.32
CA MET A 210 -17.13 6.66 -4.76
C MET A 210 -16.87 6.60 -3.25
N LEU A 211 -15.66 6.94 -2.80
CA LEU A 211 -15.31 6.94 -1.37
C LEU A 211 -16.12 7.97 -0.57
N LYS A 212 -16.37 9.17 -1.13
CA LYS A 212 -17.24 10.19 -0.50
C LYS A 212 -18.67 9.69 -0.30
N ARG A 213 -19.15 8.79 -1.15
CA ARG A 213 -20.50 8.17 -1.09
C ARG A 213 -20.48 6.78 -0.44
N SER A 214 -19.44 6.44 0.33
CA SER A 214 -19.32 5.17 1.07
C SER A 214 -19.49 3.90 0.21
N PHE A 215 -19.00 3.93 -1.03
CA PHE A 215 -18.99 2.75 -1.89
C PHE A 215 -18.15 1.62 -1.29
N ASP A 216 -18.52 0.36 -1.54
CA ASP A 216 -17.74 -0.79 -1.09
C ASP A 216 -16.34 -0.78 -1.72
N GLU A 217 -15.34 -0.54 -0.88
CA GLU A 217 -13.94 -0.44 -1.28
C GLU A 217 -13.40 -1.76 -1.86
N VAL A 218 -13.99 -2.91 -1.51
CA VAL A 218 -13.64 -4.20 -2.13
C VAL A 218 -14.02 -4.18 -3.61
N VAL A 219 -15.20 -3.66 -3.95
CA VAL A 219 -15.65 -3.52 -5.35
C VAL A 219 -14.79 -2.49 -6.08
N VAL A 220 -14.47 -1.37 -5.44
CA VAL A 220 -13.55 -0.34 -6.00
C VAL A 220 -12.18 -0.94 -6.29
N SER A 221 -11.61 -1.72 -5.37
CA SER A 221 -10.31 -2.36 -5.58
C SER A 221 -10.35 -3.35 -6.76
N LYS A 222 -11.44 -4.12 -6.90
CA LYS A 222 -11.64 -5.03 -8.04
C LYS A 222 -11.74 -4.25 -9.35
N PHE A 223 -12.46 -3.13 -9.37
CA PHE A 223 -12.55 -2.24 -10.53
C PHE A 223 -11.17 -1.72 -10.94
N LEU A 224 -10.34 -1.27 -10.01
CA LEU A 224 -9.01 -0.75 -10.32
C LEU A 224 -8.10 -1.82 -10.94
N ILE A 225 -8.16 -3.06 -10.43
CA ILE A 225 -7.42 -4.20 -11.00
C ILE A 225 -7.95 -4.56 -12.40
N TYR A 226 -9.28 -4.51 -12.59
CA TYR A 226 -9.90 -4.72 -13.88
C TYR A 226 -9.47 -3.66 -14.88
N TYR A 227 -9.60 -2.38 -14.53
CA TYR A 227 -9.21 -1.23 -15.33
C TYR A 227 -7.76 -1.34 -15.80
N GLN A 228 -6.83 -1.65 -14.88
CA GLN A 228 -5.43 -1.87 -15.22
C GLN A 228 -5.29 -2.98 -16.28
N LYS A 229 -5.86 -4.17 -16.03
CA LYS A 229 -5.69 -5.33 -16.93
C LYS A 229 -6.29 -5.08 -18.31
N SER A 230 -7.47 -4.48 -18.38
CA SER A 230 -8.17 -4.23 -19.64
C SER A 230 -7.47 -3.19 -20.50
N LYS A 231 -7.05 -2.05 -19.90
CA LYS A 231 -6.33 -0.98 -20.61
C LYS A 231 -4.93 -1.37 -21.07
N PHE A 232 -4.32 -2.35 -20.43
CA PHE A 232 -2.97 -2.79 -20.74
C PHE A 232 -2.81 -3.41 -22.13
N SER A 233 -3.88 -3.99 -22.69
CA SER A 233 -3.84 -4.66 -23.99
C SER A 233 -3.50 -3.70 -25.14
N THR A 234 -4.02 -2.47 -25.08
CA THR A 234 -3.89 -1.47 -26.15
C THR A 234 -2.88 -0.35 -25.84
N ALA A 235 -2.36 -0.29 -24.61
CA ALA A 235 -1.53 0.81 -24.14
C ALA A 235 -0.03 0.68 -24.48
N THR A 236 0.58 1.83 -24.78
CA THR A 236 2.02 2.03 -24.89
C THR A 236 2.72 1.82 -23.53
N ARG A 237 4.06 1.75 -23.52
CA ARG A 237 4.84 1.55 -22.28
C ARG A 237 4.65 2.69 -21.27
N ASP A 238 4.57 3.93 -21.74
CA ASP A 238 4.41 5.09 -20.86
C ASP A 238 2.97 5.22 -20.33
N GLU A 239 1.97 4.92 -21.16
CA GLU A 239 0.58 4.80 -20.68
C GLU A 239 0.43 3.68 -19.65
N LYS A 240 1.03 2.51 -19.88
CA LYS A 240 1.06 1.41 -18.89
C LYS A 240 1.65 1.84 -17.56
N ARG A 241 2.74 2.61 -17.60
CA ARG A 241 3.37 3.19 -16.41
C ARG A 241 2.40 4.12 -15.67
N LYS A 242 1.81 5.09 -16.38
CA LYS A 242 0.85 6.05 -15.81
C LYS A 242 -0.38 5.35 -15.22
N ILE A 243 -0.93 4.34 -15.90
CA ILE A 243 -2.06 3.54 -15.42
C ILE A 243 -1.69 2.86 -14.09
N VAL A 244 -0.55 2.17 -14.03
CA VAL A 244 -0.13 1.47 -12.80
C VAL A 244 0.14 2.46 -11.68
N GLU A 245 0.75 3.59 -11.98
CA GLU A 245 1.03 4.64 -11.00
C GLU A 245 -0.26 5.14 -10.35
N VAL A 246 -1.23 5.54 -11.18
CA VAL A 246 -2.55 5.98 -10.70
C VAL A 246 -3.25 4.87 -9.92
N VAL A 247 -3.26 3.63 -10.41
CA VAL A 247 -3.90 2.50 -9.72
C VAL A 247 -3.27 2.28 -8.33
N ILE A 248 -1.94 2.32 -8.21
CA ILE A 248 -1.26 2.21 -6.91
C ILE A 248 -1.64 3.38 -6.00
N GLU A 249 -1.64 4.61 -6.51
CA GLU A 249 -2.01 5.78 -5.73
C GLU A 249 -3.44 5.70 -5.20
N THR A 250 -4.38 5.31 -6.05
CA THR A 250 -5.79 5.20 -5.69
C THR A 250 -6.03 4.04 -4.72
N LEU A 251 -5.39 2.88 -4.95
CA LEU A 251 -5.46 1.75 -4.02
C LEU A 251 -4.86 2.09 -2.64
N TYR A 252 -3.84 2.93 -2.57
CA TYR A 252 -3.22 3.33 -1.31
C TYR A 252 -4.15 4.16 -0.40
N VAL A 253 -5.19 4.79 -0.97
CA VAL A 253 -6.21 5.54 -0.21
C VAL A 253 -7.25 4.60 0.41
N LEU A 254 -7.44 3.40 -0.15
CA LEU A 254 -8.40 2.43 0.35
C LEU A 254 -7.95 1.80 1.68
N GLU A 255 -8.91 1.32 2.45
CA GLU A 255 -8.71 0.42 3.56
C GLU A 255 -7.90 -0.79 3.13
N GLN A 256 -6.86 -1.09 3.88
CA GLN A 256 -5.96 -2.19 3.58
C GLN A 256 -6.66 -3.57 3.47
N ASN A 257 -7.81 -3.74 4.14
CA ASN A 257 -8.56 -5.00 4.12
C ASN A 257 -9.30 -5.24 2.81
N SER A 258 -9.54 -4.19 2.02
CA SER A 258 -10.29 -4.28 0.77
C SER A 258 -9.51 -4.96 -0.35
N ILE A 259 -8.17 -4.96 -0.27
CA ILE A 259 -7.28 -5.38 -1.35
C ILE A 259 -6.68 -6.75 -1.08
N SER A 260 -6.76 -7.65 -2.08
CA SER A 260 -6.13 -8.97 -1.98
C SER A 260 -4.61 -8.90 -2.13
N CYS A 261 -3.89 -9.74 -1.37
CA CYS A 261 -2.43 -9.85 -1.46
C CYS A 261 -1.99 -10.28 -2.88
N LYS A 262 -2.71 -11.23 -3.50
CA LYS A 262 -2.49 -11.67 -4.89
C LYS A 262 -2.59 -10.51 -5.89
N SER A 263 -3.54 -9.59 -5.71
CA SER A 263 -3.69 -8.41 -6.56
C SER A 263 -2.49 -7.47 -6.46
N LEU A 264 -2.00 -7.19 -5.24
CA LEU A 264 -0.84 -6.32 -5.04
C LEU A 264 0.42 -6.90 -5.68
N PHE A 265 0.66 -8.20 -5.52
CA PHE A 265 1.78 -8.87 -6.20
C PHE A 265 1.60 -8.92 -7.72
N SER A 266 0.37 -9.04 -8.23
CA SER A 266 0.10 -8.92 -9.67
C SER A 266 0.48 -7.55 -10.20
N ILE A 267 0.13 -6.47 -9.48
CA ILE A 267 0.52 -5.10 -9.84
C ILE A 267 2.03 -4.96 -9.79
N LEU A 268 2.69 -5.47 -8.74
CA LEU A 268 4.13 -5.39 -8.57
C LEU A 268 4.88 -6.05 -9.73
N ARG A 269 4.50 -7.27 -10.12
CA ARG A 269 5.18 -7.98 -11.23
C ARG A 269 5.11 -7.20 -12.53
N VAL A 270 3.96 -6.60 -12.81
CA VAL A 270 3.79 -5.70 -13.96
C VAL A 270 4.64 -4.44 -13.79
N GLY A 271 4.67 -3.88 -12.59
CA GLY A 271 5.39 -2.66 -12.26
C GLY A 271 6.91 -2.78 -12.27
N LEU A 272 7.48 -3.95 -11.97
CA LEU A 272 8.94 -4.16 -12.01
C LEU A 272 9.53 -3.99 -13.41
N GLY A 273 8.77 -4.34 -14.45
CA GLY A 273 9.16 -4.12 -15.85
C GLY A 273 8.96 -2.68 -16.33
N LEU A 274 8.29 -1.85 -15.53
CA LEU A 274 7.98 -0.45 -15.84
C LEU A 274 8.85 0.45 -14.96
N ASN A 275 9.36 1.56 -15.51
CA ASN A 275 10.17 2.50 -14.73
C ASN A 275 9.27 3.41 -13.88
N ILE A 276 8.49 2.79 -12.97
CA ILE A 276 7.56 3.45 -12.06
C ILE A 276 8.34 4.26 -11.03
N ASP A 277 7.81 5.46 -10.73
CA ASP A 277 8.35 6.35 -9.71
C ASP A 277 8.63 5.64 -8.37
N LYS A 278 9.74 6.02 -7.73
CA LYS A 278 10.22 5.38 -6.50
C LYS A 278 9.27 5.61 -5.32
N CYS A 279 8.65 6.78 -5.21
CA CYS A 279 7.69 7.07 -4.14
C CYS A 279 6.44 6.18 -4.30
N ILE A 280 5.95 6.04 -5.52
CA ILE A 280 4.79 5.18 -5.83
C ILE A 280 5.13 3.70 -5.58
N ARG A 281 6.30 3.24 -6.01
CA ARG A 281 6.77 1.88 -5.72
C ARG A 281 6.81 1.62 -4.22
N ASN A 282 7.34 2.55 -3.43
CA ASN A 282 7.38 2.42 -1.97
C ASN A 282 5.97 2.32 -1.35
N LYS A 283 4.95 3.01 -1.89
CA LYS A 283 3.55 2.85 -1.45
C LYS A 283 3.09 1.41 -1.66
N LEU A 284 3.35 0.83 -2.84
CA LEU A 284 3.01 -0.56 -3.14
C LEU A 284 3.76 -1.55 -2.24
N GLU A 285 5.08 -1.35 -2.03
CA GLU A 285 5.88 -2.21 -1.14
C GLU A 285 5.34 -2.19 0.30
N LYS A 286 4.90 -1.02 0.79
CA LYS A 286 4.25 -0.90 2.11
C LYS A 286 2.94 -1.68 2.19
N MET A 287 2.07 -1.53 1.19
CA MET A 287 0.80 -2.27 1.13
C MET A 287 1.02 -3.79 1.07
N ILE A 288 2.04 -4.25 0.35
CA ILE A 288 2.42 -5.67 0.32
C ILE A 288 2.94 -6.11 1.68
N GLY A 289 3.84 -5.34 2.28
CA GLY A 289 4.36 -5.59 3.62
C GLY A 289 3.25 -5.72 4.66
N ALA A 290 2.26 -4.83 4.65
CA ALA A 290 1.08 -4.85 5.51
C ALA A 290 0.33 -6.20 5.51
N ARG A 291 0.40 -6.92 4.39
CA ARG A 291 -0.39 -8.13 4.06
C ARG A 291 0.46 -9.37 3.85
N LEU A 292 1.73 -9.30 4.24
CA LEU A 292 2.68 -10.39 4.02
C LEU A 292 2.25 -11.70 4.70
N ASP A 293 1.49 -11.61 5.80
CA ASP A 293 0.90 -12.76 6.51
C ASP A 293 -0.16 -13.53 5.71
N ARG A 294 -0.62 -12.96 4.59
CA ARG A 294 -1.56 -13.57 3.63
C ARG A 294 -0.90 -13.93 2.30
N GLY A 295 0.41 -13.76 2.16
CA GLY A 295 1.16 -14.10 0.94
C GLY A 295 1.48 -15.59 0.84
N SER A 296 1.72 -16.06 -0.39
CA SER A 296 2.27 -17.40 -0.66
C SER A 296 3.76 -17.32 -1.05
N LEU A 297 4.45 -18.46 -1.04
CA LEU A 297 5.84 -18.55 -1.51
C LEU A 297 5.96 -18.01 -2.94
N ASP A 298 5.09 -18.44 -3.85
CA ASP A 298 5.07 -17.97 -5.25
C ASP A 298 4.96 -16.45 -5.40
N ASN A 299 4.36 -15.77 -4.41
CA ASN A 299 4.30 -14.31 -4.41
C ASN A 299 5.67 -13.67 -4.16
N LEU A 300 6.51 -14.29 -3.34
CA LEU A 300 7.86 -13.83 -3.00
C LEU A 300 8.92 -14.20 -4.04
N LEU A 301 8.66 -15.17 -4.90
CA LEU A 301 9.54 -15.56 -6.01
C LEU A 301 9.49 -14.52 -7.13
N LEU A 302 10.12 -13.38 -6.86
CA LEU A 302 10.24 -12.25 -7.77
C LEU A 302 11.62 -12.27 -8.43
N PRO A 303 11.70 -12.15 -9.77
CA PRO A 303 12.97 -12.22 -10.48
C PRO A 303 13.90 -11.09 -10.04
N SER A 304 15.20 -11.37 -10.08
CA SER A 304 16.22 -10.38 -9.77
C SER A 304 16.19 -9.21 -10.78
N PRO A 305 16.66 -8.02 -10.37
CA PRO A 305 16.83 -6.89 -11.29
C PRO A 305 17.78 -7.25 -12.45
N SER A 306 17.56 -6.66 -13.62
CA SER A 306 18.39 -6.89 -14.80
C SER A 306 19.88 -6.67 -14.52
N GLY A 307 20.73 -7.60 -14.95
CA GLY A 307 22.18 -7.55 -14.74
C GLY A 307 22.68 -8.16 -13.43
N MET A 308 21.80 -8.78 -12.64
CA MET A 308 22.17 -9.54 -11.46
C MET A 308 22.27 -11.04 -11.78
N ASN A 309 23.23 -11.72 -11.15
CA ASN A 309 23.48 -13.15 -11.39
C ASN A 309 22.66 -14.09 -10.50
N TYR A 310 22.08 -13.59 -9.42
CA TYR A 310 21.18 -14.35 -8.54
C TYR A 310 19.77 -14.39 -9.13
N LEU A 311 18.99 -15.42 -8.80
CA LEU A 311 17.69 -15.68 -9.42
C LEU A 311 16.58 -14.74 -8.91
N TYR A 312 16.55 -14.46 -7.60
CA TYR A 312 15.43 -13.77 -6.94
C TYR A 312 15.82 -12.48 -6.21
N ASP A 313 14.95 -11.46 -6.23
CA ASP A 313 15.18 -10.19 -5.51
C ASP A 313 14.97 -10.29 -3.99
N VAL A 314 15.99 -10.82 -3.31
CA VAL A 314 16.04 -10.91 -1.84
C VAL A 314 15.90 -9.55 -1.15
N ASN A 315 16.42 -8.47 -1.76
CA ASN A 315 16.35 -7.15 -1.15
C ASN A 315 14.92 -6.61 -1.12
N LEU A 316 14.12 -6.92 -2.13
CA LEU A 316 12.71 -6.56 -2.19
C LEU A 316 11.90 -7.30 -1.11
N VAL A 317 12.17 -8.60 -0.91
CA VAL A 317 11.55 -9.38 0.18
C VAL A 317 11.90 -8.82 1.55
N LEU A 318 13.16 -8.46 1.79
CA LEU A 318 13.58 -7.81 3.04
C LEU A 318 12.85 -6.47 3.28
N ARG A 319 12.54 -5.70 2.23
CA ARG A 319 11.74 -4.48 2.35
C ARG A 319 10.29 -4.77 2.74
N PHE A 320 9.68 -5.85 2.21
CA PHE A 320 8.34 -6.27 2.63
C PHE A 320 8.30 -6.66 4.11
N VAL A 321 9.28 -7.44 4.58
CA VAL A 321 9.38 -7.83 5.99
C VAL A 321 9.55 -6.60 6.88
N LYS A 322 10.41 -5.67 6.48
CA LYS A 322 10.60 -4.40 7.22
C LYS A 322 9.30 -3.60 7.30
N ALA A 323 8.55 -3.50 6.21
CA ALA A 323 7.26 -2.82 6.19
C ALA A 323 6.22 -3.53 7.06
N PHE A 324 6.14 -4.87 7.01
CA PHE A 324 5.28 -5.69 7.86
C PHE A 324 5.53 -5.42 9.35
N LEU A 325 6.81 -5.42 9.77
CA LEU A 325 7.20 -5.19 11.15
C LEU A 325 6.87 -3.76 11.62
N HIS A 326 7.11 -2.76 10.77
CA HIS A 326 6.81 -1.36 11.09
C HIS A 326 5.31 -1.14 11.35
N GLU A 327 4.44 -1.78 10.58
CA GLU A 327 3.00 -1.60 10.68
C GLU A 327 2.37 -2.32 11.88
N LYS A 328 2.93 -3.45 12.30
CA LYS A 328 2.39 -4.27 13.40
C LYS A 328 2.95 -3.92 14.78
N THR A 329 3.74 -2.85 14.90
CA THR A 329 4.43 -2.44 16.13
C THR A 329 3.49 -2.16 17.32
N SER A 330 2.19 -1.88 17.11
CA SER A 330 1.27 -1.53 18.21
C SER A 330 0.39 -2.68 18.73
N ARG A 331 0.16 -3.75 17.95
CA ARG A 331 -0.64 -4.92 18.34
C ARG A 331 -0.28 -6.13 17.46
N THR A 332 0.81 -6.83 17.77
CA THR A 332 1.12 -8.08 17.08
C THR A 332 0.05 -9.13 17.39
N CYS A 333 -0.80 -9.43 16.41
CA CYS A 333 -1.47 -10.72 16.37
C CYS A 333 -0.37 -11.79 16.19
N SER A 334 -0.02 -12.49 17.28
CA SER A 334 1.01 -13.56 17.32
C SER A 334 0.91 -14.53 16.13
N MET A 335 -0.30 -14.76 15.60
CA MET A 335 -0.52 -15.63 14.45
C MET A 335 -0.01 -15.06 13.13
N ALA A 336 -0.18 -13.76 12.87
CA ALA A 336 0.28 -13.13 11.63
C ALA A 336 1.82 -13.17 11.53
N LEU A 337 2.49 -12.85 12.64
CA LEU A 337 3.96 -12.91 12.70
C LEU A 337 4.48 -14.34 12.51
N ARG A 338 3.83 -15.34 13.12
CA ARG A 338 4.16 -16.77 12.90
C ARG A 338 3.98 -17.20 11.45
N ARG A 339 2.92 -16.73 10.78
CA ARG A 339 2.69 -17.01 9.35
C ARG A 339 3.80 -16.41 8.48
N VAL A 340 4.19 -15.16 8.74
CA VAL A 340 5.32 -14.53 8.03
C VAL A 340 6.64 -15.26 8.32
N ALA A 341 6.88 -15.70 9.55
CA ALA A 341 8.07 -16.49 9.88
C ALA A 341 8.16 -17.79 9.06
N ARG A 342 7.06 -18.56 9.02
CA ARG A 342 6.98 -19.76 8.20
C ARG A 342 7.20 -19.47 6.71
N LEU A 343 6.59 -18.39 6.20
CA LEU A 343 6.76 -17.98 4.81
C LEU A 343 8.21 -17.60 4.49
N MET A 344 8.89 -16.93 5.41
CA MET A 344 10.30 -16.58 5.28
C MET A 344 11.22 -17.81 5.34
N ASP A 345 10.89 -18.81 6.17
CA ASP A 345 11.65 -20.05 6.25
C ASP A 345 11.54 -20.86 4.94
N LEU A 346 10.33 -20.93 4.36
CA LEU A 346 10.12 -21.49 3.02
C LEU A 346 10.89 -20.73 1.93
N TYR A 347 10.87 -19.39 1.99
CA TYR A 347 11.60 -18.57 1.03
C TYR A 347 13.12 -18.74 1.17
N MET A 348 13.65 -18.81 2.39
CA MET A 348 15.07 -19.08 2.63
C MET A 348 15.48 -20.44 2.07
N ALA A 349 14.66 -21.48 2.26
CA ALA A 349 14.92 -22.80 1.70
C ALA A 349 14.94 -22.79 0.16
N GLU A 350 14.08 -22.00 -0.48
CA GLU A 350 14.01 -21.88 -1.94
C GLU A 350 15.20 -21.11 -2.53
N VAL A 351 15.70 -20.07 -1.85
CA VAL A 351 16.85 -19.28 -2.33
C VAL A 351 18.20 -19.86 -1.91
N ALA A 352 18.24 -20.78 -0.94
CA ALA A 352 19.47 -21.37 -0.43
C ALA A 352 20.34 -22.06 -1.50
N PRO A 353 19.77 -22.77 -2.49
CA PRO A 353 20.54 -23.44 -3.54
C PRO A 353 21.08 -22.52 -4.65
N ASP A 354 20.80 -21.21 -4.62
CA ASP A 354 21.32 -20.27 -5.61
C ASP A 354 22.80 -19.95 -5.33
N PRO A 355 23.76 -20.41 -6.15
CA PRO A 355 25.20 -20.22 -5.90
C PRO A 355 25.64 -18.75 -6.02
N CYS A 356 24.80 -17.89 -6.62
CA CYS A 356 25.07 -16.47 -6.76
C CYS A 356 24.55 -15.65 -5.56
N LEU A 357 23.86 -16.28 -4.61
CA LEU A 357 23.34 -15.60 -3.42
C LEU A 357 24.46 -15.34 -2.41
N LYS A 358 24.77 -14.06 -2.16
CA LYS A 358 25.83 -13.68 -1.21
C LYS A 358 25.51 -14.05 0.25
N PRO A 359 26.51 -14.45 1.06
CA PRO A 359 26.33 -14.79 2.49
C PRO A 359 25.66 -13.68 3.30
N SER A 360 26.00 -12.43 3.02
CA SER A 360 25.43 -11.26 3.71
C SER A 360 23.92 -11.10 3.48
N LYS A 361 23.42 -11.46 2.29
CA LYS A 361 21.98 -11.41 1.98
C LYS A 361 21.23 -12.56 2.65
N PHE A 362 21.80 -13.77 2.62
CA PHE A 362 21.22 -14.93 3.30
C PHE A 362 21.15 -14.70 4.82
N LEU A 363 22.22 -14.16 5.41
CA LEU A 363 22.24 -13.75 6.82
C LEU A 363 21.19 -12.68 7.15
N ALA A 364 20.95 -11.73 6.24
CA ALA A 364 19.93 -10.71 6.43
C ALA A 364 18.52 -11.32 6.45
N LEU A 365 18.22 -12.33 5.61
CA LEU A 365 16.96 -13.07 5.65
C LEU A 365 16.78 -13.81 6.99
N ALA A 366 17.82 -14.50 7.43
CA ALA A 366 17.85 -15.24 8.69
C ALA A 366 17.52 -14.34 9.90
N LYS A 367 18.03 -13.11 9.89
CA LYS A 367 17.87 -12.10 10.96
C LYS A 367 16.72 -11.11 10.75
N ALA A 368 15.94 -11.26 9.68
CA ALA A 368 14.92 -10.27 9.31
C ALA A 368 13.75 -10.16 10.31
N LEU A 369 13.49 -11.23 11.07
CA LEU A 369 12.37 -11.33 12.00
C LEU A 369 12.85 -11.40 13.46
N PRO A 370 12.04 -10.93 14.41
CA PRO A 370 12.37 -11.04 15.83
C PRO A 370 12.37 -12.50 16.29
N GLU A 371 13.15 -12.80 17.32
CA GLU A 371 13.38 -14.18 17.79
C GLU A 371 12.10 -14.92 18.20
N TYR A 372 11.13 -14.22 18.79
CA TYR A 372 9.84 -14.79 19.21
C TYR A 372 8.87 -15.07 18.04
N ALA A 373 9.21 -14.67 16.81
CA ALA A 373 8.39 -14.93 15.63
C ALA A 373 8.32 -16.44 15.30
N ARG A 374 9.40 -17.17 15.59
CA ARG A 374 9.54 -18.60 15.32
C ARG A 374 9.31 -19.43 16.59
N SER A 375 8.49 -20.47 16.46
CA SER A 375 8.30 -21.48 17.50
C SER A 375 9.30 -22.64 17.40
N SER A 376 9.81 -22.93 16.20
CA SER A 376 10.88 -23.89 15.94
C SER A 376 11.85 -23.29 14.92
N HIS A 377 13.12 -23.71 14.97
CA HIS A 377 14.16 -23.33 14.01
C HIS A 377 14.53 -24.48 13.05
N ASP A 378 13.76 -25.58 13.03
CA ASP A 378 14.07 -26.76 12.20
C ASP A 378 14.11 -26.44 10.70
N ASP A 379 13.11 -25.72 10.18
CA ASP A 379 13.06 -25.33 8.76
C ASP A 379 14.19 -24.35 8.40
N MET A 380 14.51 -23.44 9.33
CA MET A 380 15.62 -22.50 9.18
C MET A 380 16.97 -23.25 9.17
N TYR A 381 17.14 -24.27 10.01
CA TYR A 381 18.33 -25.12 9.99
C TYR A 381 18.47 -25.83 8.63
N ARG A 382 17.40 -26.40 8.08
CA ARG A 382 17.42 -27.05 6.77
C ARG A 382 17.85 -26.08 5.66
N ALA A 383 17.34 -24.86 5.68
CA ALA A 383 17.75 -23.83 4.74
C ALA A 383 19.23 -23.43 4.91
N VAL A 384 19.71 -23.29 6.15
CA VAL A 384 21.13 -22.99 6.44
C VAL A 384 22.05 -24.11 5.99
N ASP A 385 21.68 -25.37 6.28
CA ASP A 385 22.47 -26.54 5.88
C ASP A 385 22.58 -26.64 4.35
N MET A 386 21.46 -26.46 3.63
CA MET A 386 21.44 -26.39 2.16
C MET A 386 22.32 -25.24 1.64
N TYR A 387 22.26 -24.07 2.26
CA TYR A 387 23.05 -22.91 1.85
C TYR A 387 24.56 -23.17 2.00
N ILE A 388 24.99 -23.72 3.14
CA ILE A 388 26.40 -24.06 3.39
C ILE A 388 26.88 -25.16 2.43
N GLU A 389 26.00 -26.13 2.12
CA GLU A 389 26.31 -27.19 1.15
C GLU A 389 26.62 -26.66 -0.24
N VAL A 390 25.84 -25.68 -0.73
CA VAL A 390 26.03 -25.10 -2.07
C VAL A 390 27.16 -24.04 -2.09
N HIS A 391 27.42 -23.34 -0.98
CA HIS A 391 28.38 -22.22 -0.92
C HIS A 391 29.72 -22.65 -0.29
N THR A 392 30.43 -23.57 -0.96
CA THR A 392 31.67 -24.15 -0.44
C THR A 392 32.83 -23.16 -0.31
N GLU A 393 32.82 -22.06 -1.08
CA GLU A 393 33.85 -21.01 -1.08
C GLU A 393 33.70 -19.99 0.08
N MET A 394 32.71 -20.18 0.95
CA MET A 394 32.43 -19.27 2.06
C MET A 394 33.51 -19.34 3.16
N THR A 395 33.88 -18.18 3.71
CA THR A 395 34.86 -18.11 4.80
C THR A 395 34.32 -18.71 6.10
N GLU A 396 35.20 -19.21 6.97
CA GLU A 396 34.80 -19.74 8.28
C GLU A 396 34.06 -18.70 9.14
N GLU A 397 34.45 -17.42 9.04
CA GLU A 397 33.75 -16.32 9.73
C GLU A 397 32.30 -16.14 9.25
N GLU A 398 32.07 -16.25 7.94
CA GLU A 398 30.72 -16.15 7.36
C GLU A 398 29.86 -17.36 7.74
N LYS A 399 30.42 -18.57 7.69
CA LYS A 399 29.77 -19.80 8.19
C LYS A 399 29.32 -19.62 9.64
N VAL A 400 30.23 -19.21 10.51
CA VAL A 400 29.93 -18.93 11.92
C VAL A 400 28.83 -17.88 12.07
N LYS A 401 28.87 -16.76 11.32
CA LYS A 401 27.84 -15.71 11.39
C LYS A 401 26.45 -16.22 11.00
N ILE A 402 26.36 -17.08 9.98
CA ILE A 402 25.10 -17.69 9.54
C ILE A 402 24.60 -18.71 10.56
N CYS A 403 25.47 -19.61 11.04
CA CYS A 403 25.12 -20.60 12.07
C CYS A 403 24.66 -19.94 13.38
N CYS A 404 25.24 -18.80 13.77
CA CYS A 404 24.82 -18.02 14.94
C CYS A 404 23.45 -17.35 14.79
N ALA A 405 22.82 -17.38 13.60
CA ALA A 405 21.44 -16.90 13.43
C ALA A 405 20.40 -17.93 13.88
N LEU A 406 20.78 -19.20 14.06
CA LEU A 406 19.91 -20.24 14.61
C LEU A 406 19.80 -20.11 16.13
N ASN A 407 18.59 -20.25 16.65
CA ASN A 407 18.37 -20.50 18.07
C ASN A 407 18.35 -22.02 18.30
N TYR A 408 19.41 -22.53 18.92
CA TYR A 408 19.60 -23.95 19.19
C TYR A 408 18.62 -24.53 20.22
N GLU A 409 18.03 -23.69 21.08
CA GLU A 409 17.00 -24.10 22.06
C GLU A 409 15.65 -24.38 21.39
N LYS A 410 15.44 -23.83 20.18
CA LYS A 410 14.23 -24.02 19.38
C LYS A 410 14.34 -25.12 18.33
N LEU A 411 15.42 -25.91 18.36
CA LEU A 411 15.58 -27.06 17.49
C LEU A 411 14.92 -28.28 18.12
N SER A 412 14.30 -29.12 17.30
CA SER A 412 13.86 -30.44 17.75
C SER A 412 15.06 -31.36 18.00
N VAL A 413 14.85 -32.39 18.80
CA VAL A 413 15.89 -33.38 19.16
C VAL A 413 16.47 -34.04 17.92
N GLU A 414 15.64 -34.36 16.93
CA GLU A 414 16.07 -34.95 15.66
C GLU A 414 16.98 -34.00 14.87
N THR A 415 16.58 -32.74 14.72
CA THR A 415 17.39 -31.73 14.04
C THR A 415 18.71 -31.48 14.76
N PHE A 416 18.69 -31.44 16.09
CA PHE A 416 19.89 -31.27 16.90
C PHE A 416 20.87 -32.45 16.73
N LEU A 417 20.37 -33.68 16.66
CA LEU A 417 21.18 -34.86 16.36
C LEU A 417 21.78 -34.80 14.96
N ASN A 418 21.01 -34.36 13.97
CA ASN A 418 21.51 -34.17 12.61
C ASN A 418 22.61 -33.09 12.56
N LEU A 419 22.39 -31.98 13.25
CA LEU A 419 23.36 -30.88 13.36
C LEU A 419 24.66 -31.34 14.02
N SER A 420 24.58 -32.10 15.12
CA SER A 420 25.79 -32.60 15.82
C SER A 420 26.65 -33.57 15.00
N LYS A 421 26.06 -34.23 13.99
CA LYS A 421 26.77 -35.11 13.05
C LYS A 421 27.26 -34.37 11.80
N ASN A 422 26.83 -33.13 11.59
CA ASN A 422 27.09 -32.38 10.37
C ASN A 422 28.47 -31.71 10.42
N THR A 423 29.44 -32.28 9.71
CA THR A 423 30.84 -31.80 9.69
C THR A 423 31.01 -30.47 8.96
N ARG A 424 29.99 -29.98 8.24
CA ARG A 424 30.01 -28.68 7.55
C ARG A 424 29.75 -27.51 8.49
N PHE A 425 29.20 -27.78 9.68
CA PHE A 425 28.95 -26.78 10.69
C PHE A 425 30.17 -26.59 11.60
N PRO A 426 30.42 -25.36 12.10
CA PRO A 426 31.43 -25.13 13.11
C PRO A 426 31.18 -26.00 14.34
N SER A 427 32.25 -26.36 15.07
CA SER A 427 32.11 -27.23 16.24
C SER A 427 31.08 -26.68 17.24
N MET A 428 30.24 -27.56 17.81
CA MET A 428 29.15 -27.15 18.73
C MET A 428 29.66 -26.40 19.95
N SER A 429 30.87 -26.74 20.43
CA SER A 429 31.54 -26.04 21.52
C SER A 429 31.94 -24.61 21.13
N SER A 430 32.40 -24.39 19.89
CA SER A 430 32.69 -23.06 19.35
C SER A 430 31.41 -22.24 19.17
N LEU A 431 30.32 -22.85 18.71
CA LEU A 431 29.03 -22.18 18.55
C LEU A 431 28.41 -21.79 19.90
N GLN A 432 28.44 -22.68 20.90
CA GLN A 432 27.98 -22.36 22.27
C GLN A 432 28.81 -21.27 22.92
N ALA A 433 30.14 -21.28 22.76
CA ALA A 433 31.01 -20.22 23.26
C ALA A 433 30.64 -18.86 22.65
N LEU A 434 30.46 -18.78 21.34
CA LEU A 434 30.11 -17.55 20.62
C LEU A 434 28.69 -17.06 20.93
N VAL A 435 27.71 -17.96 21.05
CA VAL A 435 26.34 -17.61 21.48
C VAL A 435 26.38 -17.05 22.89
N SER A 436 27.12 -17.68 23.82
CA SER A 436 27.28 -17.19 25.19
C SER A 436 27.94 -15.81 25.25
N GLU A 437 28.89 -15.53 24.36
CA GLU A 437 29.56 -14.23 24.25
C GLU A 437 28.63 -13.16 23.68
N GLN A 438 27.83 -13.48 22.66
CA GLN A 438 26.81 -12.57 22.14
C GLN A 438 25.73 -12.23 23.17
N VAL A 439 25.31 -13.21 23.98
CA VAL A 439 24.37 -12.97 25.09
C VAL A 439 24.99 -12.03 26.12
N LYS A 440 26.24 -12.29 26.55
CA LYS A 440 26.98 -11.40 27.46
C LYS A 440 27.08 -9.96 26.91
N LEU A 441 27.42 -9.79 25.64
CA LEU A 441 27.50 -8.48 24.99
C LEU A 441 26.14 -7.77 24.89
N LYS A 442 25.07 -8.50 24.56
CA LYS A 442 23.70 -7.94 24.55
C LYS A 442 23.29 -7.50 25.95
N THR A 443 23.56 -8.30 26.98
CA THR A 443 23.30 -7.94 28.38
C THR A 443 24.06 -6.68 28.74
N LEU A 444 25.37 -6.61 28.49
CA LEU A 444 26.19 -5.42 28.74
C LEU A 444 25.69 -4.16 28.00
N LEU A 445 25.27 -4.29 26.74
CA LEU A 445 24.69 -3.18 25.98
C LEU A 445 23.34 -2.73 26.53
N GLN A 446 22.53 -3.66 27.06
CA GLN A 446 21.26 -3.35 27.71
C GLN A 446 21.51 -2.61 29.03
N THR A 447 22.48 -3.07 29.85
CA THR A 447 22.90 -2.41 31.09
C THR A 447 23.49 -1.02 30.82
N ALA A 448 24.26 -0.86 29.72
CA ALA A 448 24.84 0.41 29.28
C ALA A 448 23.78 1.42 28.76
N LYS A 449 22.67 0.94 28.20
CA LYS A 449 21.53 1.79 27.80
C LYS A 449 20.71 2.23 29.00
N ASN A 450 20.52 1.34 29.98
CA ASN A 450 19.77 1.64 31.20
C ASN A 450 20.53 2.60 32.14
N SER A 451 21.87 2.54 32.14
CA SER A 451 22.73 3.46 32.92
C SER A 451 22.80 4.88 32.35
N LYS A 452 22.42 5.11 31.08
CA LYS A 452 22.25 6.47 30.52
C LYS A 452 20.91 7.13 30.86
N SER A 453 20.02 6.43 31.57
CA SER A 453 18.70 6.94 31.94
C SER A 453 18.60 7.43 33.39
N ILE A 454 19.69 7.40 34.18
CA ILE A 454 19.65 7.74 35.62
C ILE A 454 20.23 9.13 35.93
N THR A 455 20.87 9.83 35.00
CA THR A 455 21.33 11.21 35.22
C THR A 455 20.36 12.25 34.68
N HIS A 456 19.10 12.28 35.16
CA HIS A 456 18.24 13.47 35.09
C HIS A 456 17.06 13.33 36.08
N SER A 457 17.31 13.55 37.36
CA SER A 457 16.34 14.23 38.25
C SER A 457 17.00 14.62 39.57
N CYS A 458 17.34 15.89 39.72
CA CYS A 458 17.32 16.64 40.99
C CYS A 458 17.50 18.14 40.66
N HIS A 459 16.38 18.80 40.41
CA HIS A 459 16.14 20.23 40.69
C HIS A 459 15.60 20.26 42.14
N GLU A 460 15.83 21.22 43.06
CA GLU A 460 16.26 22.63 43.10
C GLU A 460 16.88 22.86 44.51
N LEU A 461 17.75 23.85 44.78
CA LEU A 461 17.39 25.25 45.06
C LEU A 461 18.65 26.14 45.20
N ASP A 462 18.52 27.33 44.59
CA ASP A 462 18.93 28.69 45.01
C ASP A 462 20.37 29.25 44.99
N GLU A 463 20.40 30.43 44.35
CA GLU A 463 21.18 31.67 44.50
C GLU A 463 22.72 31.79 44.36
N CYS A 464 23.07 32.51 43.27
CA CYS A 464 23.88 33.75 43.19
C CYS A 464 25.42 33.70 43.29
N GLY A 465 26.08 34.25 42.26
CA GLY A 465 27.22 35.18 42.48
C GLY A 465 28.56 34.92 41.79
N ASP A 466 28.76 35.59 40.65
CA ASP A 466 29.97 36.35 40.25
C ASP A 466 31.27 35.66 39.72
N LYS A 467 31.66 36.15 38.52
CA LYS A 467 33.01 36.51 38.01
C LYS A 467 34.19 35.51 37.93
N SER A 468 34.60 35.28 36.66
CA SER A 468 35.86 35.78 36.05
C SER A 468 36.92 34.77 35.50
N THR A 469 37.41 35.11 34.30
CA THR A 469 38.80 35.04 33.76
C THR A 469 39.41 33.74 33.17
N ASP A 470 39.74 33.86 31.87
CA ASP A 470 40.90 33.42 31.07
C ASP A 470 41.42 31.96 30.93
N ARG A 471 41.54 31.60 29.64
CA ARG A 471 42.69 31.06 28.86
C ARG A 471 43.23 29.63 29.05
N ALA A 472 43.29 28.99 27.87
CA ALA A 472 44.41 28.28 27.22
C ALA A 472 44.69 26.79 27.53
N GLU A 473 44.81 26.05 26.41
CA GLU A 473 45.73 24.94 26.07
C GLU A 473 46.24 24.06 27.22
N THR A 474 46.14 22.73 27.18
CA THR A 474 46.92 21.83 26.30
C THR A 474 46.44 20.41 26.60
N GLY A 475 46.59 19.49 25.64
CA GLY A 475 46.29 18.08 25.86
C GLY A 475 47.19 17.44 26.91
N ASP A 476 46.69 16.41 27.58
CA ASP A 476 47.56 15.33 28.02
C ASP A 476 46.83 14.00 28.14
N ARG A 477 47.61 12.96 27.91
CA ARG A 477 47.37 11.55 28.11
C ARG A 477 46.84 11.29 29.53
N VAL A 478 45.84 10.42 29.65
CA VAL A 478 45.50 9.82 30.94
C VAL A 478 45.99 8.38 30.96
N VAL A 479 47.07 8.21 31.72
CA VAL A 479 47.63 6.97 32.23
C VAL A 479 46.62 6.30 33.17
N LEU A 480 46.41 5.00 32.99
CA LEU A 480 45.65 4.16 33.91
C LEU A 480 46.41 4.01 35.23
N TYR A 481 45.86 4.54 36.32
CA TYR A 481 46.15 4.03 37.66
C TYR A 481 45.02 3.12 38.10
N ALA A 482 45.40 1.89 38.46
CA ALA A 482 44.55 0.95 39.17
C ALA A 482 44.39 1.44 40.61
N GLU A 483 43.20 1.92 40.96
CA GLU A 483 42.82 2.20 42.33
C GLU A 483 41.81 1.14 42.77
N LYS A 484 42.18 0.37 43.79
CA LYS A 484 41.30 -0.56 44.52
C LYS A 484 40.16 0.27 45.13
N LEU A 485 38.93 -0.07 44.79
CA LEU A 485 37.74 0.34 45.53
C LEU A 485 37.08 -0.94 46.06
N ASP A 486 37.06 -1.04 47.39
CA ASP A 486 36.35 -2.06 48.15
C ASP A 486 34.83 -1.90 47.95
N PHE A 487 34.13 -3.01 47.73
CA PHE A 487 32.67 -3.09 47.60
C PHE A 487 32.02 -3.18 48.99
N PRO A 488 30.88 -2.49 49.26
CA PRO A 488 30.13 -2.71 50.48
C PRO A 488 29.17 -3.92 50.32
N ASP A 489 29.30 -4.86 51.26
CA ASP A 489 28.36 -5.77 51.97
C ASP A 489 26.89 -6.03 51.50
N ASP A 490 26.36 -5.38 50.46
CA ASP A 490 24.97 -5.57 49.98
C ASP A 490 24.80 -6.70 48.96
N ASP A 491 25.88 -7.07 48.26
CA ASP A 491 25.86 -8.14 47.26
C ASP A 491 25.77 -9.53 47.92
N GLU A 492 26.33 -9.69 49.13
CA GLU A 492 26.21 -10.92 49.93
C GLU A 492 24.81 -11.12 50.49
N LYS A 493 24.14 -10.05 50.95
CA LYS A 493 22.74 -10.12 51.39
C LYS A 493 21.80 -10.47 50.24
N LEU A 494 22.00 -9.86 49.06
CA LEU A 494 21.17 -10.14 47.89
C LEU A 494 21.38 -11.57 47.39
N LYS A 495 22.64 -12.05 47.38
CA LYS A 495 22.97 -13.43 47.03
C LYS A 495 22.38 -14.44 48.02
N ALA A 496 22.48 -14.19 49.32
CA ALA A 496 21.87 -15.03 50.35
C ALA A 496 20.33 -15.06 50.23
N HIS A 497 19.72 -13.94 49.83
CA HIS A 497 18.27 -13.86 49.62
C HIS A 497 17.83 -14.66 48.38
N ILE A 498 18.60 -14.60 47.29
CA ILE A 498 18.35 -15.38 46.06
C ILE A 498 18.52 -16.87 46.33
N GLU A 499 19.56 -17.28 47.05
CA GLU A 499 19.78 -18.68 47.44
C GLU A 499 18.65 -19.18 48.36
N GLY A 500 18.17 -18.34 49.29
CA GLY A 500 17.01 -18.63 50.12
C GLY A 500 15.71 -18.81 49.34
N ILE A 501 15.50 -18.02 48.28
CA ILE A 501 14.35 -18.17 47.37
C ILE A 501 14.47 -19.46 46.56
N GLN A 502 15.66 -19.78 46.02
CA GLN A 502 15.90 -21.01 45.27
C GLN A 502 15.65 -22.26 46.12
N TRP A 503 16.06 -22.25 47.40
CA TRP A 503 15.78 -23.35 48.32
C TRP A 503 14.28 -23.53 48.59
N ARG A 504 13.54 -22.42 48.74
CA ARG A 504 12.07 -22.46 48.91
C ARG A 504 11.37 -23.03 47.69
N VAL A 505 11.80 -22.65 46.48
CA VAL A 505 11.25 -23.16 45.22
C VAL A 505 11.50 -24.66 45.09
N MET A 506 12.71 -25.12 45.41
CA MET A 506 13.05 -26.54 45.36
C MET A 506 12.23 -27.37 46.36
N GLU A 507 11.98 -26.85 47.57
CA GLU A 507 11.11 -27.53 48.55
C GLU A 507 9.64 -27.56 48.07
N LEU A 508 9.15 -26.47 47.46
CA LEU A 508 7.81 -26.43 46.86
C LEU A 508 7.64 -27.43 45.72
N GLU A 509 8.63 -27.54 44.83
CA GLU A 509 8.63 -28.55 43.76
C GLU A 509 8.64 -29.98 44.33
N ARG A 510 9.35 -30.21 45.43
CA ARG A 510 9.35 -31.50 46.14
C ARG A 510 7.99 -31.83 46.77
N VAL A 511 7.26 -30.81 47.24
CA VAL A 511 5.90 -30.96 47.77
C VAL A 511 4.89 -31.18 46.63
N CYS A 512 5.01 -30.44 45.53
CA CYS A 512 4.18 -30.61 44.34
C CYS A 512 4.32 -32.02 43.75
N THR A 513 5.54 -32.53 43.60
CA THR A 513 5.77 -33.89 43.11
C THR A 513 5.22 -34.97 44.05
N LYS A 514 5.30 -34.78 45.38
CA LYS A 514 4.64 -35.67 46.35
C LYS A 514 3.12 -35.63 46.23
N LEU A 515 2.53 -34.45 46.01
CA LEU A 515 1.10 -34.27 45.78
C LEU A 515 0.64 -34.93 44.48
N GLU A 516 1.42 -34.82 43.40
CA GLU A 516 1.14 -35.49 42.12
C GLU A 516 1.16 -37.02 42.27
N ILE A 517 2.13 -37.57 43.02
CA ILE A 517 2.19 -39.00 43.31
C ILE A 517 1.01 -39.45 44.17
N GLN A 518 0.61 -38.66 45.17
CA GLN A 518 -0.57 -38.91 46.00
C GLN A 518 -1.86 -38.87 45.18
N MET A 519 -2.01 -37.87 44.31
CA MET A 519 -3.16 -37.70 43.42
C MET A 519 -3.25 -38.84 42.40
N GLY A 520 -2.11 -39.31 41.87
CA GLY A 520 -2.03 -40.50 41.03
C GLY A 520 -2.45 -41.79 41.76
N LYS A 521 -2.15 -41.93 43.05
CA LYS A 521 -2.62 -43.06 43.87
C LYS A 521 -4.13 -42.99 44.15
N VAL A 522 -4.67 -41.81 44.43
CA VAL A 522 -6.11 -41.58 44.64
C VAL A 522 -6.92 -41.80 43.35
N MET A 523 -6.39 -41.40 42.19
CA MET A 523 -7.02 -41.69 40.90
C MET A 523 -7.02 -43.20 40.59
N LYS A 524 -5.93 -43.90 40.89
CA LYS A 524 -5.86 -45.36 40.69
C LYS A 524 -6.80 -46.13 41.63
N SER A 525 -6.98 -45.72 42.88
CA SER A 525 -7.93 -46.36 43.80
C SER A 525 -9.40 -46.10 43.45
N ARG A 526 -9.73 -44.95 42.83
CA ARG A 526 -11.07 -44.69 42.26
C ARG A 526 -11.39 -45.59 41.07
N VAL A 527 -10.41 -45.88 40.20
CA VAL A 527 -10.59 -46.74 39.02
C VAL A 527 -10.73 -48.23 39.39
N THR A 528 -10.11 -48.67 40.49
CA THR A 528 -10.30 -50.05 40.98
C THR A 528 -11.65 -50.26 41.67
N SER A 529 -12.24 -49.20 42.27
CA SER A 529 -13.58 -49.27 42.88
C SER A 529 -14.70 -49.34 41.82
N SER A 530 -14.54 -48.67 40.66
CA SER A 530 -15.56 -48.69 39.60
C SER A 530 -15.59 -49.97 38.76
N ARG A 531 -14.56 -50.84 38.84
CA ARG A 531 -14.52 -52.11 38.09
C ARG A 531 -15.29 -53.26 38.76
N HIS A 532 -15.79 -53.08 39.98
CA HIS A 532 -16.62 -54.08 40.67
C HIS A 532 -18.13 -53.83 40.56
N SER A 533 -18.59 -52.78 39.87
CA SER A 533 -20.02 -52.39 39.84
C SER A 533 -20.74 -52.49 38.49
N GLU A 534 -20.15 -53.06 37.43
CA GLU A 534 -20.85 -53.18 36.14
C GLU A 534 -20.73 -54.58 35.55
N LEU A 535 -21.64 -55.46 35.98
CA LEU A 535 -22.11 -56.64 35.24
C LEU A 535 -23.48 -57.05 35.80
N LYS A 536 -24.52 -56.25 35.50
CA LYS A 536 -25.92 -56.72 35.47
C LYS A 536 -26.63 -56.07 34.28
N SER A 537 -26.73 -56.86 33.23
CA SER A 537 -27.58 -56.67 32.05
C SER A 537 -29.06 -56.50 32.42
N LEU A 538 -29.75 -55.57 31.77
CA LEU A 538 -31.21 -55.55 31.62
C LEU A 538 -31.60 -55.09 30.20
N PRO A 539 -32.79 -55.48 29.70
CA PRO A 539 -32.99 -55.86 28.31
C PRO A 539 -33.78 -54.85 27.45
N TRP A 540 -33.67 -55.09 26.16
CA TRP A 540 -34.41 -54.53 25.03
C TRP A 540 -35.93 -54.46 25.24
N LEU A 541 -36.53 -53.32 24.92
CA LEU A 541 -37.96 -53.21 24.57
C LEU A 541 -38.14 -52.17 23.45
N CYS A 542 -38.82 -52.61 22.39
CA CYS A 542 -39.31 -51.80 21.29
C CYS A 542 -40.52 -50.95 21.71
N SER A 543 -40.61 -49.73 21.18
CA SER A 543 -41.77 -49.17 20.46
C SER A 543 -41.33 -47.88 19.76
#